data_AF-A0AAW4Q8K4-F1
#
_entry.id   AF-A0AAW4Q8K4-F1
#
_cell.length_a   1.000
_cell.length_b   1.000
_cell.length_c   1.000
_cell.angle_alpha   90.00
_cell.angle_beta   90.00
_cell.angle_gamma   90.00
#
_symmetry.space_group_name_H-M   'P 1'
#
loop_
_entity.id
_entity.type
_entity.pdbx_description
1 polymer ?
#
loop_
_entity_poly.entity_id
_entity_poly.type
_entity_poly.pdbx_seq_one_letter_code
_entity_poly.pdbx_strand_id
1 'polypeptide(L)'
;MGYAEAGVYYGWAALLLGPIGLFAGHFSWLANPILWSSWIALQKGHFYAAFTSAVVAIAVALTFLAGKTIAVGDSGEFPYEVRFGYYVWLASIALAGAVAAIHIVRRDIKKAAAVATRS
;
A
#
# COMPACT_ATOMS: atom_id res chain seq x y z
N MET A 1 32.75 -26.17 -1.42
CA MET A 1 31.32 -26.22 -1.82
C MET A 1 30.61 -25.09 -1.10
N GLY A 2 30.50 -23.92 -1.74
CA GLY A 2 29.76 -22.79 -1.20
C GLY A 2 28.39 -22.75 -1.86
N TYR A 3 27.37 -23.27 -1.18
CA TYR A 3 25.99 -22.98 -1.57
C TYR A 3 25.77 -21.52 -1.18
N ALA A 4 25.82 -20.64 -2.16
CA ALA A 4 25.45 -19.25 -2.01
C ALA A 4 24.13 -19.20 -1.24
N GLU A 5 24.15 -18.58 -0.06
CA GLU A 5 22.97 -18.36 0.73
C GLU A 5 21.92 -17.74 -0.18
N ALA A 6 20.76 -18.38 -0.30
CA ALA A 6 19.63 -17.85 -1.05
C ALA A 6 19.43 -16.40 -0.60
N GLY A 7 19.83 -15.46 -1.47
CA GLY A 7 20.03 -14.08 -1.09
C GLY A 7 18.79 -13.57 -0.39
N VAL A 8 18.89 -13.25 0.90
CA VAL A 8 17.80 -12.66 1.65
C VAL A 8 17.60 -11.26 1.06
N TYR A 9 16.74 -11.15 0.05
CA TYR A 9 16.40 -9.86 -0.53
C TYR A 9 15.65 -9.06 0.53
N TYR A 10 16.29 -8.00 1.00
CA TYR A 10 15.70 -7.12 2.00
C TYR A 10 14.49 -6.38 1.43
N GLY A 11 13.46 -6.14 2.26
CA GLY A 11 12.23 -5.48 1.82
C GLY A 11 12.43 -4.09 1.19
N TRP A 12 13.50 -3.37 1.56
CA TRP A 12 13.86 -2.10 0.92
C TRP A 12 14.34 -2.29 -0.53
N ALA A 13 14.99 -3.41 -0.85
CA ALA A 13 15.41 -3.71 -2.22
C ALA A 13 14.18 -3.98 -3.10
N ALA A 14 13.15 -4.65 -2.57
CA ALA A 14 11.87 -4.82 -3.26
C ALA A 14 11.16 -3.48 -3.53
N LEU A 15 11.31 -2.48 -2.65
CA LEU A 15 10.79 -1.14 -2.88
C LEU A 15 11.51 -0.42 -4.03
N LEU A 16 12.84 -0.54 -4.11
CA LEU A 16 13.65 0.14 -5.13
C LEU A 16 13.61 -0.57 -6.49
N LEU A 17 13.59 -1.91 -6.49
CA LEU A 17 13.62 -2.74 -7.70
C LEU A 17 12.23 -3.11 -8.21
N GLY A 18 11.18 -2.94 -7.40
CA GLY A 18 9.81 -3.26 -7.78
C GLY A 18 9.25 -2.56 -9.03
N PRO A 19 9.70 -1.34 -9.44
CA PRO A 19 9.31 -0.79 -10.74
C PRO A 19 9.68 -1.69 -11.92
N ILE A 20 10.79 -2.42 -11.83
CA ILE A 20 11.21 -3.37 -12.88
C ILE A 20 10.21 -4.53 -12.96
N GLY A 21 9.72 -4.98 -11.81
CA GLY A 21 8.70 -6.03 -11.70
C GLY A 21 7.35 -5.66 -12.34
N LEU A 22 7.04 -4.37 -12.54
CA LEU A 22 5.82 -3.95 -13.25
C LEU A 22 5.78 -4.47 -14.68
N PHE A 23 6.92 -4.45 -15.38
CA PHE A 23 7.04 -4.98 -16.74
C PHE A 23 6.97 -6.51 -16.81
N ALA A 24 7.16 -7.18 -15.67
CA ALA A 24 7.01 -8.62 -15.50
C ALA A 24 5.62 -9.02 -14.94
N GLY A 25 4.66 -8.10 -14.86
CA GLY A 25 3.29 -8.38 -14.40
C GLY A 25 3.09 -8.32 -12.87
N HIS A 26 4.07 -7.87 -12.10
CA HIS A 26 3.95 -7.69 -10.65
C HIS A 26 3.43 -6.29 -10.30
N PHE A 27 2.12 -6.11 -10.36
CA PHE A 27 1.48 -4.80 -10.14
C PHE A 27 1.43 -4.36 -8.67
N SER A 28 1.70 -5.25 -7.71
CA SER A 28 1.62 -4.95 -6.28
C SER A 28 2.50 -3.77 -5.85
N TRP A 29 3.59 -3.50 -6.57
CA TRP A 29 4.46 -2.35 -6.31
C TRP A 29 3.71 -1.01 -6.44
N LEU A 30 2.70 -0.91 -7.30
CA LEU A 30 1.89 0.31 -7.48
C LEU A 30 1.16 0.73 -6.20
N ALA A 31 0.97 -0.18 -5.24
CA ALA A 31 0.40 0.17 -3.94
C ALA A 31 1.26 1.20 -3.19
N ASN A 32 2.58 1.31 -3.48
CA ASN A 32 3.46 2.29 -2.84
C ASN A 32 3.16 3.74 -3.30
N PRO A 33 3.20 4.09 -4.60
CA PRO A 33 2.74 5.40 -5.07
C PRO A 33 1.31 5.77 -4.64
N ILE A 34 0.39 4.79 -4.61
CA ILE A 34 -1.00 5.02 -4.22
C ILE A 34 -1.12 5.26 -2.69
N LEU A 35 -0.32 4.58 -1.88
CA LEU A 35 -0.21 4.87 -0.46
C LEU A 35 0.33 6.29 -0.23
N TRP A 36 1.33 6.72 -0.99
CA TRP A 36 1.85 8.09 -0.92
C TRP A 36 0.80 9.13 -1.29
N SER A 37 -0.02 8.88 -2.32
CA SER A 37 -1.13 9.78 -2.65
C SER A 37 -2.15 9.87 -1.50
N SER A 38 -2.40 8.75 -0.80
CA SER A 38 -3.23 8.75 0.41
C SER A 38 -2.66 9.64 1.52
N TRP A 39 -1.37 9.52 1.82
CA TRP A 39 -0.70 10.36 2.83
C TRP A 39 -0.70 11.85 2.47
N ILE A 40 -0.41 12.19 1.21
CA ILE A 40 -0.46 13.58 0.73
C ILE A 40 -1.88 14.14 0.85
N ALA A 41 -2.90 13.35 0.50
CA ALA A 41 -4.30 13.76 0.64
C ALA A 41 -4.71 13.94 2.11
N LEU A 42 -4.24 13.09 3.03
CA LEU A 42 -4.44 13.25 4.47
C LEU A 42 -3.86 14.58 4.96
N GLN A 43 -2.61 14.87 4.61
CA GLN A 43 -1.93 16.11 5.01
C GLN A 43 -2.63 17.36 4.46
N LYS A 44 -3.20 17.28 3.25
CA LYS A 44 -3.97 18.37 2.63
C LYS A 44 -5.42 18.46 3.12
N GLY A 45 -5.87 17.57 4.00
CA GLY A 45 -7.25 17.55 4.50
C GLY A 45 -8.30 17.02 3.51
N HIS A 46 -7.86 16.40 2.41
CA HIS A 46 -8.70 15.77 1.40
C HIS A 46 -9.06 14.34 1.81
N PHE A 47 -9.80 14.18 2.91
CA PHE A 47 -10.01 12.88 3.55
C PHE A 47 -10.71 11.83 2.66
N TYR A 48 -11.65 12.24 1.80
CA TYR A 48 -12.27 11.33 0.83
C TYR A 48 -11.27 10.79 -0.21
N ALA A 49 -10.39 11.65 -0.74
CA ALA A 49 -9.33 11.25 -1.66
C ALA A 49 -8.29 10.34 -0.96
N ALA A 50 -7.99 10.63 0.31
CA ALA A 50 -7.10 9.80 1.12
C ALA A 50 -7.68 8.40 1.35
N PHE A 51 -8.96 8.31 1.73
CA PHE A 51 -9.65 7.05 1.97
C PHE A 51 -9.74 6.20 0.70
N THR A 52 -10.18 6.79 -0.41
CA THR A 52 -10.26 6.10 -1.70
C THR A 52 -8.89 5.60 -2.17
N SER A 53 -7.84 6.43 -2.06
CA SER A 53 -6.47 6.01 -2.36
C SER A 53 -6.03 4.82 -1.49
N ALA A 54 -6.30 4.85 -0.18
CA ALA A 54 -5.95 3.74 0.71
C ALA A 54 -6.67 2.43 0.33
N VAL A 55 -7.95 2.50 -0.03
CA VAL A 55 -8.72 1.32 -0.49
C VAL A 55 -8.13 0.75 -1.78
N VAL A 56 -7.81 1.61 -2.75
CA VAL A 56 -7.16 1.18 -4.00
C VAL A 56 -5.78 0.58 -3.73
N ALA A 57 -4.99 1.20 -2.84
CA ALA A 57 -3.68 0.67 -2.45
C ALA A 57 -3.79 -0.72 -1.80
N ILE A 58 -4.80 -0.97 -0.96
CA ILE A 58 -5.06 -2.31 -0.41
C ILE A 58 -5.37 -3.30 -1.53
N ALA A 59 -6.29 -2.97 -2.44
CA ALA A 59 -6.64 -3.86 -3.55
C ALA A 59 -5.42 -4.22 -4.41
N VAL A 60 -4.56 -3.24 -4.69
CA VAL A 60 -3.30 -3.46 -5.43
C VAL A 60 -2.30 -4.26 -4.60
N ALA A 61 -2.15 -3.98 -3.30
CA ALA A 61 -1.25 -4.74 -2.42
C ALA A 61 -1.65 -6.22 -2.34
N LEU A 62 -2.94 -6.52 -2.31
CA LEU A 62 -3.47 -7.90 -2.29
C LEU A 62 -3.10 -8.70 -3.55
N THR A 63 -2.81 -8.06 -4.69
CA THR A 63 -2.31 -8.75 -5.89
C THR A 63 -0.98 -9.46 -5.63
N PHE A 64 -0.23 -9.04 -4.60
CA PHE A 64 0.99 -9.74 -4.17
C PHE A 64 0.73 -11.16 -3.66
N LEU A 65 -0.49 -11.49 -3.22
CA LEU A 65 -0.83 -12.85 -2.82
C LEU A 65 -1.05 -13.80 -4.00
N ALA A 66 -1.31 -13.26 -5.19
CA ALA A 66 -1.49 -14.04 -6.41
C ALA A 66 -0.16 -14.41 -7.09
N GLY A 67 0.89 -13.62 -6.83
CA GLY A 67 2.24 -13.90 -7.32
C GLY A 67 2.90 -15.04 -6.53
N LYS A 68 3.70 -15.85 -7.22
CA LYS A 68 4.54 -16.91 -6.61
C LYS A 68 6.04 -16.71 -6.88
N THR A 69 6.36 -15.83 -7.82
CA THR A 69 7.71 -15.49 -8.25
C THR A 69 7.90 -13.98 -8.28
N ILE A 70 9.14 -13.51 -8.12
CA ILE A 70 9.53 -12.12 -8.36
C ILE A 70 10.61 -12.14 -9.43
N ALA A 71 10.42 -11.33 -10.48
CA ALA A 71 11.47 -11.08 -11.46
C ALA A 71 12.61 -10.26 -10.86
N VAL A 72 13.85 -10.74 -10.97
CA VAL A 72 15.05 -10.05 -10.49
C VAL A 72 15.96 -9.73 -11.68
N GLY A 73 15.55 -8.77 -12.52
CA GLY A 73 16.31 -8.39 -13.71
C GLY A 73 16.67 -9.58 -14.61
N ASP A 74 17.91 -9.63 -15.10
CA ASP A 74 18.41 -10.71 -15.96
C ASP A 74 18.70 -12.02 -15.20
N SER A 75 18.58 -12.04 -13.87
CA SER A 75 18.83 -13.25 -13.07
C SER A 75 17.64 -14.22 -13.05
N GLY A 76 16.52 -13.86 -13.69
CA GLY A 76 15.33 -14.70 -13.85
C GLY A 76 14.26 -14.47 -12.79
N GLU A 77 13.33 -15.41 -12.68
CA GLU A 77 12.25 -15.42 -11.71
C GLU A 77 12.63 -16.24 -10.47
N PHE A 78 12.52 -15.64 -9.29
CA PHE A 78 12.80 -16.30 -8.02
C PHE A 78 11.52 -16.52 -7.22
N PRO A 79 11.30 -17.72 -6.66
CA PRO A 79 10.16 -17.95 -5.78
C PRO A 79 10.29 -17.07 -4.53
N TYR A 80 9.15 -16.57 -4.05
CA TYR A 80 9.08 -15.85 -2.79
C TYR A 80 7.96 -16.37 -1.91
N GLU A 81 8.10 -16.13 -0.61
CA GLU A 81 7.07 -16.43 0.38
C GLU A 81 6.59 -15.15 1.03
N VAL A 82 5.30 -15.10 1.32
CA VAL A 82 4.69 -14.02 2.10
C VAL A 82 5.17 -14.14 3.54
N ARG A 83 5.92 -13.14 4.00
CA ARG A 83 6.44 -13.08 5.37
C ARG A 83 5.79 -11.95 6.16
N PHE A 84 6.12 -11.87 7.45
CA PHE A 84 5.58 -10.88 8.38
C PHE A 84 5.61 -9.43 7.85
N GLY A 85 6.66 -9.04 7.11
CA GLY A 85 6.79 -7.69 6.54
C GLY A 85 5.65 -7.31 5.58
N TYR A 86 5.05 -8.27 4.87
CA TYR A 86 3.89 -8.01 4.01
C TYR A 86 2.67 -7.55 4.83
N TYR A 87 2.42 -8.20 5.98
CA TYR A 87 1.30 -7.84 6.84
C TYR A 87 1.51 -6.49 7.53
N VAL A 88 2.75 -6.16 7.90
CA VAL A 88 3.10 -4.82 8.42
C VAL A 88 2.85 -3.74 7.37
N TRP A 89 3.25 -4.01 6.12
CA TRP A 89 2.99 -3.11 4.99
C TRP A 89 1.48 -2.93 4.76
N LEU A 90 0.70 -4.03 4.69
CA LEU A 90 -0.75 -3.97 4.52
C LEU A 90 -1.44 -3.23 5.67
N ALA A 91 -1.02 -3.46 6.91
CA ALA A 91 -1.52 -2.77 8.10
C ALA A 91 -1.25 -1.26 8.04
N SER A 92 -0.11 -0.83 7.48
CA SER A 92 0.20 0.59 7.31
C SER A 92 -0.77 1.29 6.35
N ILE A 93 -1.16 0.61 5.27
CA ILE A 93 -2.14 1.12 4.30
C ILE A 93 -3.52 1.19 4.96
N ALA A 94 -3.91 0.13 5.68
CA ALA A 94 -5.17 0.08 6.42
C ALA A 94 -5.27 1.20 7.47
N LEU A 95 -4.17 1.49 8.18
CA LEU A 95 -4.11 2.57 9.15
C LEU A 95 -4.34 3.94 8.50
N ALA A 96 -3.72 4.21 7.34
CA ALA A 96 -3.95 5.45 6.60
C ALA A 96 -5.43 5.62 6.20
N GLY A 97 -6.05 4.53 5.72
CA GLY A 97 -7.49 4.50 5.42
C GLY A 97 -8.37 4.74 6.64
N ALA A 98 -8.06 4.08 7.77
CA ALA A 98 -8.80 4.25 9.02
C ALA A 98 -8.75 5.70 9.54
N VAL A 99 -7.57 6.33 9.51
CA VAL A 99 -7.41 7.75 9.87
C VAL A 99 -8.27 8.63 8.96
N ALA A 100 -8.23 8.41 7.64
CA ALA A 100 -9.06 9.16 6.71
C ALA A 100 -10.56 9.04 7.03
N ALA A 101 -11.04 7.81 7.28
CA ALA A 101 -12.43 7.53 7.63
C ALA A 101 -12.86 8.23 8.93
N ILE A 102 -12.03 8.20 9.97
CA ILE A 102 -12.30 8.90 11.24
C ILE A 102 -12.47 10.40 11.00
N HIS A 103 -11.61 11.01 10.17
CA HIS A 103 -11.72 12.43 9.85
C HIS A 103 -12.97 12.77 9.03
N ILE A 104 -13.39 11.91 8.11
CA ILE A 104 -14.65 12.06 7.36
C ILE A 104 -15.83 12.08 8.34
N VAL A 105 -15.97 11.04 9.15
CA VAL A 105 -17.07 10.90 10.12
C VAL A 105 -17.13 12.10 11.07
N ARG A 106 -15.98 12.52 11.61
CA ARG A 106 -15.92 13.70 12.50
C ARG A 106 -16.36 14.99 11.82
N ARG A 107 -16.02 15.18 10.53
CA ARG A 107 -16.46 16.37 9.78
C ARG A 107 -17.96 16.35 9.52
N ASP A 108 -18.50 15.20 9.19
CA ASP A 108 -19.92 15.08 8.85
C ASP A 108 -20.80 15.23 10.09
N ILE A 109 -20.40 14.67 11.24
CA ILE A 109 -21.05 14.93 12.55
C ILE A 109 -21.06 16.42 12.87
N LYS A 110 -19.91 17.11 12.75
CA LYS A 110 -19.81 18.54 13.03
C LYS A 110 -20.70 19.38 12.10
N LYS A 111 -20.75 19.03 10.82
CA LYS A 111 -21.64 19.71 9.84
C LYS A 111 -23.11 19.50 10.20
N ALA A 112 -23.52 18.28 10.52
CA ALA A 112 -24.90 17.97 10.89
C ALA A 112 -25.34 18.75 12.15
N ALA A 113 -24.49 18.80 13.18
CA ALA A 113 -24.76 19.57 14.39
C ALA A 113 -24.92 21.08 14.10
N ALA A 114 -24.09 21.64 13.21
CA ALA A 114 -24.16 23.05 12.84
C ALA A 114 -25.40 23.41 12.01
N VAL A 115 -25.98 22.45 11.29
CA VAL A 115 -27.26 22.64 10.57
C VAL A 115 -28.42 22.65 11.57
N ALA A 116 -28.43 21.71 12.53
CA ALA A 116 -29.48 21.59 13.54
C ALA A 116 -29.56 22.79 14.50
N THR A 117 -28.45 23.52 14.74
CA THR A 117 -28.47 24.75 15.55
C THR A 117 -28.92 25.99 14.78
N ARG A 118 -29.05 25.92 13.45
CA ARG A 118 -29.49 27.02 12.58
C ARG A 118 -30.97 26.96 12.20
N SER A 119 -31.65 25.84 12.51
CA SER A 119 -33.08 25.61 12.34
C SER A 119 -33.84 25.94 13.61
#